data_AF-A0A0F9L014-F1
#
_entry.id   AF-A0A0F9L014-F1
#
_cell.length_a   1.000
_cell.length_b   1.000
_cell.length_c   1.000
_cell.angle_alpha   90.00
_cell.angle_beta   90.00
_cell.angle_gamma   90.00
#
_symmetry.space_group_name_H-M   'P 1'
#
loop_
_entity.id
_entity.type
_entity.pdbx_description
1 polymer ?
#
loop_
_entity_poly.entity_id
_entity_poly.type
_entity_poly.pdbx_seq_one_letter_code
_entity_poly.pdbx_strand_id
1 'polypeptide(L)'
;MAFIELNFELIPRRAAFNAAMRRAIAAGMEEALDDPIKTAAVEGSPIRRGTNRRSIDFDVDKAKLTGRLFTQSGYGGYLEVGTSRMAPRPYMVPAVERNKGAIARAIKRHLR
;
A
#
# COMPACT_ATOMS: atom_id res chain seq x y z
N MET A 1 28.81 26.26 -50.07
CA MET A 1 29.15 25.61 -48.80
C MET A 1 27.85 25.30 -48.07
N ALA A 2 27.48 24.03 -47.95
CA ALA A 2 26.31 23.61 -47.20
C ALA A 2 26.76 23.21 -45.79
N PHE A 3 26.21 23.86 -44.76
CA PHE A 3 26.41 23.46 -43.37
C PHE A 3 25.34 22.43 -43.01
N ILE A 4 25.78 21.33 -42.40
CA ILE A 4 24.90 20.31 -41.83
C ILE A 4 24.56 20.78 -40.40
N GLU A 5 23.30 21.13 -40.15
CA GLU A 5 22.82 21.30 -38.78
C GLU A 5 22.38 19.95 -38.22
N LEU A 6 23.12 19.46 -37.24
CA LEU A 6 22.76 18.30 -36.44
C LEU A 6 21.91 18.77 -35.25
N ASN A 7 20.59 18.61 -35.37
CA ASN A 7 19.66 18.79 -34.26
C ASN A 7 19.44 17.43 -33.58
N PHE A 8 19.95 17.28 -32.35
CA PHE A 8 19.73 16.08 -31.53
C PHE A 8 18.81 16.40 -30.34
N GLU A 9 17.69 15.68 -30.25
CA GLU A 9 16.79 15.68 -29.10
C GLU A 9 17.13 14.50 -28.17
N LEU A 10 17.55 14.79 -26.94
CA LEU A 10 17.82 13.78 -25.91
C LEU A 10 16.51 13.23 -25.33
N ILE A 11 16.13 11.99 -25.69
CA ILE A 11 14.95 11.28 -25.16
C ILE A 11 15.33 9.80 -24.86
N PRO A 12 15.10 9.18 -23.67
CA PRO A 12 14.80 9.69 -22.33
C PRO A 12 15.53 8.93 -21.17
N ARG A 13 16.38 9.59 -20.37
CA ARG A 13 16.82 9.06 -19.05
C ARG A 13 15.72 9.16 -17.97
N ARG A 14 14.75 10.08 -18.15
CA ARG A 14 13.66 10.36 -17.20
C ARG A 14 12.46 9.40 -17.30
N ALA A 15 12.06 8.99 -18.50
CA ALA A 15 10.86 8.16 -18.67
C ALA A 15 11.07 6.73 -18.14
N ALA A 16 12.22 6.11 -18.45
CA ALA A 16 12.60 4.81 -17.91
C ALA A 16 12.79 4.84 -16.38
N PHE A 17 13.40 5.92 -15.86
CA PHE A 17 13.52 6.15 -14.41
C PHE A 17 12.16 6.27 -13.73
N ASN A 18 11.22 7.01 -14.33
CA ASN A 18 9.86 7.14 -13.80
C ASN A 18 9.11 5.80 -13.84
N ALA A 19 9.28 5.00 -14.90
CA ALA A 19 8.66 3.68 -14.99
C ALA A 19 9.21 2.71 -13.93
N ALA A 20 10.53 2.68 -13.74
CA ALA A 20 11.18 1.87 -12.71
C ALA A 20 10.74 2.31 -11.30
N MET A 21 10.70 3.61 -11.02
CA MET A 21 10.24 4.16 -9.75
C MET A 21 8.77 3.79 -9.47
N ARG A 22 7.87 3.93 -10.45
CA ARG A 22 6.45 3.56 -10.29
C ARG A 22 6.28 2.07 -9.99
N ARG A 23 7.04 1.21 -10.67
CA ARG A 23 7.04 -0.24 -10.40
C ARG A 23 7.52 -0.54 -8.99
N ALA A 24 8.62 0.08 -8.56
CA ALA A 24 9.16 -0.11 -7.23
C ALA A 24 8.23 0.38 -6.12
N ILE A 25 7.52 1.49 -6.35
CA ILE A 25 6.49 1.99 -5.42
C ILE A 25 5.35 0.97 -5.31
N ALA A 26 4.81 0.50 -6.44
CA ALA A 26 3.72 -0.46 -6.45
C ALA A 26 4.11 -1.79 -5.77
N ALA A 27 5.27 -2.36 -6.13
CA ALA A 27 5.76 -3.61 -5.56
C ALA A 27 6.08 -3.46 -4.07
N GLY A 28 6.71 -2.34 -3.67
CA GLY A 28 7.00 -2.08 -2.26
C GLY A 28 5.74 -1.86 -1.41
N MET A 29 4.70 -1.28 -1.99
CA MET A 29 3.39 -1.17 -1.33
C MET A 29 2.69 -2.52 -1.22
N GLU A 30 2.68 -3.34 -2.28
CA GLU A 30 2.11 -4.70 -2.24
C GLU A 30 2.80 -5.53 -1.15
N GLU A 31 4.13 -5.53 -1.14
CA GLU A 31 4.92 -6.23 -0.13
C GLU A 31 4.58 -5.75 1.28
N ALA A 32 4.65 -4.44 1.55
CA ALA A 32 4.41 -3.92 2.89
C ALA A 32 2.95 -4.08 3.36
N LEU A 33 1.98 -4.01 2.44
CA LEU A 33 0.57 -4.22 2.75
C LEU A 33 0.28 -5.68 3.06
N ASP A 34 0.85 -6.62 2.30
CA ASP A 34 0.73 -8.05 2.57
C ASP A 34 1.42 -8.43 3.90
N ASP A 35 2.69 -8.02 4.06
CA ASP A 35 3.46 -8.23 5.28
C ASP A 35 4.45 -7.07 5.51
N PRO A 36 4.37 -6.31 6.62
CA PRO A 36 3.76 -6.68 7.90
C PRO A 36 2.36 -6.09 8.20
N ILE A 37 1.79 -5.25 7.32
CA ILE A 37 0.60 -4.47 7.68
C ILE A 37 -0.64 -5.36 7.85
N LYS A 38 -0.98 -6.19 6.85
CA LYS A 38 -2.14 -7.09 6.94
C LYS A 38 -1.95 -8.12 8.04
N THR A 39 -0.76 -8.69 8.19
CA THR A 39 -0.42 -9.58 9.31
C THR A 39 -0.75 -8.94 10.66
N ALA A 40 -0.24 -7.73 10.92
CA ALA A 40 -0.49 -7.03 12.17
C ALA A 40 -1.97 -6.69 12.38
N ALA A 41 -2.71 -6.37 11.32
CA ALA A 41 -4.15 -6.13 11.38
C ALA A 41 -4.92 -7.43 11.72
N VAL A 42 -4.54 -8.56 11.12
CA VAL A 42 -5.14 -9.88 11.41
C VAL A 42 -4.91 -10.28 12.87
N GLU A 43 -3.68 -10.12 13.37
CA GLU A 43 -3.32 -10.42 14.75
C GLU A 43 -4.05 -9.51 15.74
N GLY A 44 -4.10 -8.20 15.46
CA GLY A 44 -4.79 -7.21 16.28
C GLY A 44 -6.31 -7.29 16.22
N SER A 45 -6.87 -8.00 15.24
CA SER A 45 -8.32 -8.07 15.06
C SER A 45 -9.00 -8.78 16.25
N PRO A 46 -10.03 -8.17 16.88
CA PRO A 46 -10.71 -8.73 18.04
C PRO A 46 -11.34 -10.11 17.77
N ILE A 47 -11.07 -11.09 18.62
CA ILE A 47 -11.70 -12.42 18.56
C ILE A 47 -12.92 -12.42 19.50
N ARG A 48 -14.13 -12.44 18.93
CA ARG A 48 -15.33 -12.82 19.70
C ARG A 48 -15.98 -14.06 19.11
N ARG A 49 -16.48 -13.98 17.87
CA ARG A 49 -16.98 -15.06 17.00
C ARG A 49 -16.98 -14.52 15.56
N GLY A 50 -16.64 -15.32 14.55
CA GLY A 50 -16.81 -14.95 13.13
C GLY A 50 -15.54 -14.86 12.28
N THR A 51 -15.73 -14.53 11.00
CA THR A 51 -14.73 -14.56 9.92
C THR A 51 -13.99 -13.24 9.70
N ASN A 52 -14.12 -12.25 10.59
CA ASN A 52 -13.58 -10.90 10.39
C ASN A 52 -12.06 -10.90 10.10
N ARG A 53 -11.28 -11.72 10.81
CA ARG A 53 -9.84 -11.88 10.53
C ARG A 53 -9.56 -12.33 9.10
N ARG A 54 -10.38 -13.25 8.60
CA ARG A 54 -10.25 -13.81 7.24
C ARG A 54 -10.77 -12.86 6.16
N SER A 55 -11.55 -11.85 6.53
CA SER A 55 -12.09 -10.86 5.60
C SER A 55 -11.20 -9.63 5.45
N ILE A 56 -10.11 -9.50 6.23
CA ILE A 56 -9.13 -8.43 6.06
C ILE A 56 -8.33 -8.70 4.79
N ASP A 57 -8.33 -7.73 3.90
CA ASP A 57 -7.60 -7.80 2.66
C ASP A 57 -7.04 -6.44 2.26
N PHE A 58 -6.22 -6.43 1.20
CA PHE A 58 -5.63 -5.20 0.69
C PHE A 58 -5.75 -5.13 -0.84
N ASP A 59 -5.60 -3.91 -1.36
CA ASP A 59 -5.53 -3.64 -2.79
C ASP A 59 -4.56 -2.49 -3.05
N VAL A 60 -3.88 -2.56 -4.20
CA VAL A 60 -2.92 -1.56 -4.65
C VAL A 60 -3.32 -1.05 -6.03
N ASP A 61 -3.78 0.19 -6.08
CA ASP A 61 -4.01 0.88 -7.34
C ASP A 61 -2.66 1.35 -7.90
N LYS A 62 -2.13 0.60 -8.88
CA LYS A 62 -0.85 0.88 -9.55
C LYS A 62 -0.87 2.15 -10.40
N ALA A 63 -2.05 2.59 -10.83
CA ALA A 63 -2.20 3.81 -11.60
C ALA A 63 -2.09 5.04 -10.69
N LYS A 64 -2.74 5.00 -9.52
CA LYS A 64 -2.74 6.08 -8.52
C LYS A 64 -1.63 5.98 -7.49
N LEU A 65 -0.93 4.84 -7.42
CA LEU A 65 0.07 4.50 -6.39
C LEU A 65 -0.52 4.63 -4.98
N THR A 66 -1.74 4.14 -4.80
CA THR A 66 -2.45 4.16 -3.51
C THR A 66 -2.72 2.75 -3.03
N GLY A 67 -2.41 2.50 -1.77
CA GLY A 67 -2.72 1.25 -1.07
C GLY A 67 -3.99 1.36 -0.25
N ARG A 68 -4.80 0.32 -0.23
CA ARG A 68 -6.03 0.23 0.57
C ARG A 68 -5.97 -1.03 1.42
N LEU A 69 -6.27 -0.90 2.71
CA LEU A 69 -6.49 -2.00 3.62
C LEU A 69 -7.97 -1.98 4.02
N PHE A 70 -8.70 -3.06 3.84
CA PHE A 70 -10.16 -3.09 4.04
C PHE A 70 -10.64 -4.45 4.58
N THR A 71 -11.89 -4.49 5.04
CA THR A 71 -12.57 -5.74 5.39
C THR A 71 -13.73 -6.02 4.46
N GLN A 72 -13.80 -7.21 3.88
CA GLN A 72 -14.87 -7.61 2.95
C GLN A 72 -16.24 -7.71 3.64
N SER A 73 -16.28 -7.97 4.95
CA SER A 73 -17.53 -8.15 5.70
C SER A 73 -18.22 -6.83 6.08
N GLY A 74 -17.56 -5.68 5.90
CA GLY A 74 -18.02 -4.38 6.41
C GLY A 74 -17.99 -4.23 7.94
N TYR A 75 -18.10 -5.32 8.69
CA TYR A 75 -18.07 -5.35 10.16
C TYR A 75 -16.79 -4.73 10.75
N GLY A 76 -15.66 -4.90 10.06
CA GLY A 76 -14.39 -4.31 10.47
C GLY A 76 -14.44 -2.80 10.61
N GLY A 77 -15.21 -2.10 9.77
CA GLY A 77 -15.39 -0.65 9.88
C GLY A 77 -16.08 -0.23 11.18
N TYR A 78 -17.14 -0.94 11.59
CA TYR A 78 -17.81 -0.67 12.88
C TYR A 78 -16.92 -0.95 14.08
N LEU A 79 -15.96 -1.88 13.96
CA LEU A 79 -14.96 -2.09 14.99
C LEU A 79 -13.95 -0.93 15.06
N GLU A 80 -13.56 -0.34 13.94
CA GLU A 80 -12.63 0.80 13.93
C GLU A 80 -13.24 2.05 14.61
N VAL A 81 -14.47 2.42 14.26
CA VAL A 81 -15.08 3.69 14.71
C VAL A 81 -16.04 3.53 15.89
N GLY A 82 -16.48 2.32 16.18
CA GLY A 82 -17.52 2.05 17.17
C GLY A 82 -18.92 2.37 16.67
N THR A 83 -19.91 2.11 17.51
CA THR A 83 -21.33 2.40 17.26
C THR A 83 -21.96 2.91 18.54
N SER A 84 -23.22 3.37 18.48
CA SER A 84 -23.98 3.76 19.69
C SER A 84 -24.08 2.67 20.75
N ARG A 85 -23.94 1.39 20.35
CA ARG A 85 -24.05 0.22 21.23
C ARG A 85 -22.72 -0.49 21.50
N MET A 86 -21.61 -0.02 20.91
CA MET A 86 -20.31 -0.70 21.01
C MET A 86 -19.16 0.32 20.95
N ALA A 87 -18.28 0.31 21.95
CA ALA A 87 -17.07 1.11 21.93
C ALA A 87 -16.12 0.71 20.78
N PRO A 88 -15.36 1.65 20.20
CA PRO A 88 -14.37 1.35 19.16
C PRO A 88 -13.28 0.41 19.67
N ARG A 89 -12.82 -0.46 18.77
CA ARG A 89 -11.77 -1.45 18.96
C ARG A 89 -10.86 -1.44 17.71
N PRO A 90 -10.11 -0.34 17.51
CA PRO A 90 -9.33 -0.15 16.29
C PRO A 90 -8.17 -1.15 16.22
N TYR A 91 -7.94 -1.70 15.03
CA TYR A 91 -6.88 -2.68 14.76
C TYR A 91 -6.20 -2.45 13.40
N MET A 92 -6.92 -1.92 12.41
CA MET A 92 -6.40 -1.62 11.08
C MET A 92 -5.55 -0.35 11.08
N VAL A 93 -6.06 0.76 11.61
CA VAL A 93 -5.31 2.03 11.67
C VAL A 93 -4.02 1.87 12.50
N PRO A 94 -4.05 1.26 13.70
CA PRO A 94 -2.82 0.99 14.45
C PRO A 94 -1.82 0.10 13.71
N ALA A 95 -2.29 -0.88 12.94
CA ALA A 95 -1.41 -1.76 12.16
C ALA A 95 -0.67 -0.98 11.06
N VAL A 96 -1.36 -0.08 10.35
CA VAL A 96 -0.74 0.79 9.35
C VAL A 96 0.25 1.75 10.01
N GLU A 97 -0.14 2.44 11.08
CA GLU A 97 0.71 3.44 11.73
C GLU A 97 2.00 2.86 12.30
N ARG A 98 1.95 1.66 12.91
CA ARG A 98 3.13 0.96 13.43
C ARG A 98 4.07 0.52 12.31
N ASN A 99 3.54 0.21 11.13
CA ASN A 99 4.29 -0.40 10.05
C ASN A 99 4.53 0.53 8.84
N LYS A 100 4.12 1.80 8.88
CA LYS A 100 4.29 2.75 7.76
C LYS A 100 5.74 2.86 7.25
N GLY A 101 6.73 2.68 8.13
CA GLY A 101 8.14 2.65 7.74
C GLY A 101 8.53 1.44 6.89
N ALA A 102 7.76 0.34 6.93
CA ALA A 102 7.98 -0.84 6.10
C ALA A 102 7.75 -0.54 4.61
N ILE A 103 6.81 0.35 4.29
CA ILE A 103 6.52 0.78 2.92
C ILE A 103 7.79 1.39 2.29
N ALA A 104 8.39 2.39 2.95
CA ALA A 104 9.61 3.03 2.44
C ALA A 104 10.78 2.03 2.29
N ARG A 105 10.92 1.09 3.24
CA ARG A 105 11.95 0.04 3.18
C ARG A 105 11.73 -0.92 2.01
N ALA A 106 10.49 -1.34 1.77
CA ALA A 106 10.14 -2.22 0.66
C ALA A 106 10.37 -1.53 -0.69
N ILE A 107 9.93 -0.27 -0.85
CA ILE A 107 10.18 0.51 -2.06
C ILE A 107 11.68 0.62 -2.35
N LYS A 108 12.50 0.87 -1.32
CA LYS A 108 13.96 0.93 -1.47
C LYS A 108 14.58 -0.39 -1.92
N ARG A 109 14.01 -1.55 -1.54
CA ARG A 109 14.46 -2.87 -2.01
C ARG A 109 14.19 -3.03 -3.51
N HIS A 110 13.02 -2.63 -3.99
CA HIS A 110 12.62 -2.74 -5.40
C HIS A 110 13.25 -1.70 -6.33
N LEU A 111 13.96 -0.70 -5.77
CA LEU A 111 14.70 0.32 -6.53
C LEU A 111 16.15 -0.08 -6.85
N ARG A 112 16.67 -1.11 -6.18
CA ARG A 112 18.03 -1.62 -6.38
C ARG A 112 18.07 -2.59 -7.54
#